data_AF-A0A3N4IPJ5-F1
#
_entry.id   AF-A0A3N4IPJ5-F1
#
_cell.length_a   1.000
_cell.length_b   1.000
_cell.length_c   1.000
_cell.angle_alpha   90.00
_cell.angle_beta   90.00
_cell.angle_gamma   90.00
#
_symmetry.space_group_name_H-M   'P 1'
#
loop_
_entity.id
_entity.type
_entity.pdbx_description
1 polymer ?
#
loop_
_entity_poly.entity_id
_entity_poly.type
_entity_poly.pdbx_seq_one_letter_code
_entity_poly.pdbx_strand_id
1 'polypeptide(L)'
;MGSQITLSDPTTVTIPIALFEKLSLNCDRPRDWNKRYGSPTAIALAGLVMCLTPLSCQLMGWRDSDMSGASNNGAHFYCGGLLLFLGGLLDFFCGNVFSSTVYLSYGGFFFALGATLAPNYGIDAHSVSSSGVVGGQFYASYGFFYLFMGILSFIFLLASLKTNICFVIVFLAYSLAFPLLAAADWEKALGQDKETVDQLLIGGGACCFVVSLACWWVLASILLEAGKICKLPVGDLSGLFGSKEATTSDVEKQA
;
A
#
# COMPACT_ATOMS: atom_id res chain seq x y z
N MET A 1 -29.31 37.21 -17.10
CA MET A 1 -29.78 38.30 -16.24
C MET A 1 -28.75 38.47 -15.13
N GLY A 2 -27.93 39.52 -15.17
CA GLY A 2 -26.75 39.66 -14.31
C GLY A 2 -27.13 39.85 -12.85
N SER A 3 -26.64 38.99 -11.96
CA SER A 3 -26.80 39.12 -10.51
C SER A 3 -25.85 40.23 -10.04
N GLN A 4 -26.38 41.43 -9.84
CA GLN A 4 -25.63 42.60 -9.36
C GLN A 4 -25.71 42.67 -7.84
N ILE A 5 -24.59 43.02 -7.21
CA ILE A 5 -24.53 43.32 -5.77
C ILE A 5 -25.04 44.75 -5.60
N THR A 6 -26.18 44.92 -4.93
CA THR A 6 -26.75 46.25 -4.66
C THR A 6 -26.29 46.73 -3.31
N LEU A 7 -25.62 47.89 -3.28
CA LEU A 7 -25.24 48.58 -2.05
C LEU A 7 -26.41 49.48 -1.65
N SER A 8 -27.12 49.13 -0.57
CA SER A 8 -28.22 49.94 -0.04
C SER A 8 -27.76 50.96 1.00
N ASP A 9 -26.59 50.77 1.61
CA ASP A 9 -25.95 51.69 2.57
C ASP A 9 -24.44 51.39 2.70
N PRO A 10 -23.60 52.35 3.15
CA PRO A 10 -22.15 52.17 3.25
C PRO A 10 -21.68 51.08 4.23
N THR A 11 -22.59 50.48 5.00
CA THR A 11 -22.32 49.42 5.98
C THR A 11 -23.03 48.10 5.70
N THR A 12 -23.92 48.04 4.72
CA THR A 12 -24.76 46.85 4.50
C THR A 12 -24.73 46.42 3.03
N VAL A 13 -24.21 45.21 2.80
CA VAL A 13 -24.17 44.57 1.48
C VAL A 13 -25.19 43.45 1.47
N THR A 14 -26.24 43.58 0.65
CA THR A 14 -27.23 42.51 0.46
C THR A 14 -26.79 41.60 -0.68
N ILE A 15 -26.51 40.34 -0.33
CA ILE A 15 -26.07 39.32 -1.30
C ILE A 15 -27.32 38.51 -1.71
N PRO A 16 -27.69 38.49 -3.01
CA PRO A 16 -28.82 37.69 -3.47
C PRO A 16 -28.55 36.19 -3.27
N ILE A 17 -29.61 35.43 -2.92
CA ILE A 17 -29.51 34.01 -2.50
C ILE A 17 -28.78 33.14 -3.54
N ALA A 18 -29.02 33.39 -4.84
CA ALA A 18 -28.37 32.67 -5.93
C ALA A 18 -26.85 32.94 -6.04
N LEU A 19 -26.41 34.13 -5.59
CA LEU A 19 -24.98 34.46 -5.50
C LEU A 19 -24.37 33.87 -4.23
N PHE A 20 -25.09 33.88 -3.12
CA PHE A 20 -24.68 33.20 -1.88
C PHE A 20 -24.52 31.70 -2.10
N GLU A 21 -25.46 31.06 -2.81
CA GLU A 21 -25.42 29.65 -3.15
C GLU A 21 -24.23 29.32 -4.07
N LYS A 22 -23.96 30.16 -5.08
CA LYS A 22 -22.73 30.01 -5.88
C LYS A 22 -21.46 30.27 -5.07
N LEU A 23 -21.47 31.19 -4.11
CA LEU A 23 -20.31 31.50 -3.28
C LEU A 23 -20.03 30.39 -2.25
N SER A 24 -21.08 29.78 -1.69
CA SER A 24 -20.99 28.62 -0.80
C SER A 24 -20.62 27.34 -1.57
N LEU A 25 -21.14 27.15 -2.79
CA LEU A 25 -20.75 26.06 -3.69
C LEU A 25 -19.32 26.20 -4.21
N ASN A 26 -18.80 27.42 -4.36
CA ASN A 26 -17.42 27.67 -4.79
C ASN A 26 -16.39 27.51 -3.64
N CYS A 27 -16.80 27.02 -2.47
CA CYS A 27 -15.88 26.58 -1.41
C CYS A 27 -15.26 25.19 -1.69
N ASP A 28 -15.41 24.64 -2.89
CA ASP A 28 -14.62 23.50 -3.36
C ASP A 28 -13.70 23.94 -4.49
N ARG A 29 -12.65 24.69 -4.16
CA ARG A 29 -11.44 24.47 -4.95
C ARG A 29 -10.90 23.12 -4.47
N PRO A 30 -10.72 22.10 -5.33
CA PRO A 30 -9.74 21.08 -5.03
C PRO A 30 -8.43 21.85 -4.94
N ARG A 31 -8.07 22.30 -3.75
CA ARG A 31 -6.69 22.68 -3.46
C ARG A 31 -5.90 21.43 -3.94
N ASP A 32 -4.82 21.64 -4.66
CA ASP A 32 -4.04 20.52 -5.18
C ASP A 32 -2.98 20.23 -4.11
N TRP A 33 -3.26 19.33 -3.15
CA TRP A 33 -2.38 19.09 -1.99
C TRP A 33 -1.02 18.60 -2.52
N ASN A 34 -1.05 17.82 -3.62
CA ASN A 34 0.12 17.35 -4.35
C ASN A 34 0.98 18.48 -4.94
N LYS A 35 0.41 19.62 -5.36
CA LYS A 35 1.18 20.78 -5.86
C LYS A 35 1.84 21.57 -4.72
N ARG A 36 1.36 21.43 -3.48
CA ARG A 36 1.85 22.19 -2.32
C ARG A 36 2.81 21.40 -1.42
N TYR A 37 2.65 20.08 -1.31
CA TYR A 37 3.41 19.25 -0.37
C TYR A 37 4.13 18.05 -1.02
N GLY A 38 4.03 17.89 -2.35
CA GLY A 38 4.58 16.72 -3.05
C GLY A 38 3.66 15.49 -2.92
N SER A 39 4.00 14.41 -3.62
CA SER A 39 3.24 13.16 -3.56
C SER A 39 3.74 12.29 -2.38
N PRO A 40 2.95 12.12 -1.31
CA PRO A 40 3.35 11.28 -0.17
C PRO A 40 3.48 9.80 -0.54
N THR A 41 2.77 9.37 -1.59
CA THR A 41 2.87 8.03 -2.17
C THR A 41 4.30 7.68 -2.61
N ALA A 42 5.09 8.64 -3.11
CA ALA A 42 6.48 8.38 -3.50
C ALA A 42 7.34 7.95 -2.30
N ILE A 43 7.11 8.55 -1.12
CA ILE A 43 7.84 8.24 0.11
C ILE A 43 7.46 6.83 0.60
N ALA A 44 6.16 6.51 0.59
CA ALA A 44 5.68 5.17 0.95
C ALA A 44 6.28 4.09 0.04
N LEU A 45 6.26 4.32 -1.28
CA LEU A 45 6.80 3.38 -2.26
C LEU A 45 8.32 3.23 -2.15
N ALA A 46 9.06 4.31 -1.89
CA ALA A 46 10.50 4.22 -1.65
C ALA A 46 10.81 3.32 -0.44
N GLY A 47 10.07 3.46 0.66
CA GLY A 47 10.20 2.60 1.83
C GLY A 47 9.87 1.14 1.56
N LEU A 48 8.73 0.90 0.91
CA LEU A 48 8.28 -0.44 0.53
C LEU A 48 9.32 -1.14 -0.35
N VAL A 49 9.81 -0.46 -1.38
CA VAL A 49 10.75 -0.99 -2.35
C VAL A 49 12.09 -1.35 -1.68
N MET A 50 12.62 -0.46 -0.84
CA MET A 50 13.89 -0.67 -0.14
C MET A 50 13.83 -1.82 0.87
N CYS A 51 12.65 -2.16 1.38
CA CYS A 51 12.47 -3.27 2.30
C CYS A 51 12.10 -4.59 1.60
N LEU A 52 11.16 -4.54 0.66
CA LEU A 52 10.58 -5.72 0.02
C LEU A 52 11.53 -6.35 -1.00
N THR A 53 12.30 -5.53 -1.75
CA THR A 53 13.25 -6.06 -2.74
C THR A 53 14.30 -6.96 -2.10
N PRO A 54 15.05 -6.52 -1.05
CA PRO A 54 16.01 -7.40 -0.38
C PRO A 54 15.35 -8.58 0.32
N LEU A 55 14.18 -8.40 0.94
CA LEU A 55 13.43 -9.51 1.55
C LEU A 55 13.10 -10.60 0.52
N SER A 56 12.65 -10.20 -0.67
CA SER A 56 12.33 -11.13 -1.76
C SER A 56 13.57 -11.90 -2.24
N CYS A 57 14.71 -11.22 -2.38
CA CYS A 57 15.97 -11.85 -2.75
C CYS A 57 16.41 -12.87 -1.69
N GLN A 58 16.24 -12.53 -0.40
CA GLN A 58 16.56 -13.42 0.71
C GLN A 58 15.68 -14.67 0.74
N LEU A 59 14.36 -14.50 0.55
CA LEU A 59 13.41 -15.61 0.50
C LEU A 59 13.65 -16.55 -0.70
N MET A 60 14.19 -16.05 -1.80
CA MET A 60 14.60 -16.88 -2.95
C MET A 60 15.97 -17.54 -2.78
N GLY A 61 16.67 -17.34 -1.66
CA GLY A 61 17.98 -17.94 -1.43
C GLY A 61 19.10 -17.34 -2.30
N TRP A 62 18.92 -16.12 -2.83
CA TRP A 62 19.92 -15.53 -3.71
C TRP A 62 21.23 -15.31 -2.97
N ARG A 63 22.33 -15.81 -3.55
CA ARG A 63 23.68 -15.80 -2.96
C ARG A 63 23.77 -16.58 -1.65
N ASP A 64 23.03 -17.69 -1.54
CA ASP A 64 23.06 -18.57 -0.37
C ASP A 64 22.61 -17.84 0.91
N SER A 65 21.57 -17.01 0.78
CA SER A 65 20.97 -16.29 1.90
C SER A 65 20.18 -17.22 2.82
N ASP A 66 20.06 -16.83 4.09
CA ASP A 66 19.41 -17.61 5.17
C ASP A 66 17.92 -17.97 4.97
N MET A 67 17.26 -17.43 3.94
CA MET A 67 15.82 -17.57 3.65
C MET A 67 14.91 -17.22 4.85
N SER A 68 15.47 -16.53 5.84
CA SER A 68 14.79 -16.16 7.09
C SER A 68 14.29 -14.72 7.04
N GLY A 69 15.03 -13.84 6.36
CA GLY A 69 14.74 -12.41 6.34
C GLY A 69 15.22 -11.67 7.60
N ALA A 70 15.69 -12.38 8.63
CA ALA A 70 16.13 -11.77 9.89
C ALA A 70 17.32 -10.83 9.70
N SER A 71 18.21 -11.15 8.76
CA SER A 71 19.35 -10.32 8.40
C SER A 71 18.97 -8.91 7.93
N ASN A 72 17.73 -8.70 7.46
CA ASN A 72 17.25 -7.40 6.98
C ASN A 72 16.33 -6.67 7.97
N ASN A 73 16.37 -7.02 9.26
CA ASN A 73 15.46 -6.48 10.27
C ASN A 73 15.47 -4.94 10.37
N GLY A 74 16.64 -4.31 10.22
CA GLY A 74 16.73 -2.85 10.19
C GLY A 74 15.89 -2.21 9.08
N ALA A 75 15.87 -2.81 7.88
CA ALA A 75 15.05 -2.30 6.79
C ALA A 75 13.55 -2.52 7.05
N HIS A 76 13.16 -3.62 7.72
CA HIS A 76 11.77 -3.85 8.12
C HIS A 76 11.24 -2.73 9.02
N PHE A 77 12.00 -2.31 10.03
CA PHE A 77 11.57 -1.22 10.91
C PHE A 77 11.59 0.16 10.23
N TYR A 78 12.70 0.52 9.59
CA TYR A 78 12.89 1.91 9.14
C TYR A 78 12.36 2.16 7.73
N CYS A 79 12.54 1.22 6.81
CA CYS A 79 12.08 1.38 5.43
C CYS A 79 10.65 0.82 5.25
N GLY A 80 10.44 -0.43 5.66
CA GLY A 80 9.16 -1.12 5.53
C GLY A 80 8.09 -0.64 6.51
N GLY A 81 8.46 -0.28 7.73
CA GLY A 81 7.54 0.16 8.76
C GLY A 81 7.35 1.67 8.72
N LEU A 82 8.41 2.40 9.09
CA LEU A 82 8.34 3.84 9.34
C LEU A 82 7.99 4.65 8.08
N LEU A 83 8.67 4.44 6.96
CA LEU A 83 8.37 5.22 5.73
C LEU A 83 6.98 4.93 5.15
N LEU A 84 6.53 3.67 5.20
CA LEU A 84 5.17 3.29 4.79
C LEU A 84 4.12 3.85 5.74
N PHE A 85 4.36 3.82 7.04
CA PHE A 85 3.46 4.40 8.04
C PHE A 85 3.32 5.91 7.86
N LEU A 86 4.44 6.64 7.72
CA LEU A 86 4.41 8.07 7.45
C LEU A 86 3.75 8.39 6.12
N GLY A 87 4.08 7.66 5.05
CA GLY A 87 3.47 7.87 3.75
C GLY A 87 1.96 7.62 3.75
N GLY A 88 1.49 6.56 4.41
CA GLY A 88 0.07 6.25 4.58
C GLY A 88 -0.66 7.28 5.44
N LEU A 89 -0.02 7.81 6.48
CA LEU A 89 -0.59 8.88 7.31
C LEU A 89 -0.69 10.20 6.53
N LEU A 90 0.32 10.53 5.73
CA LEU A 90 0.29 11.71 4.87
C LEU A 90 -0.78 11.60 3.76
N ASP A 91 -0.95 10.41 3.17
CA ASP A 91 -2.02 10.14 2.20
C ASP A 91 -3.42 10.24 2.83
N PHE A 92 -3.57 9.90 4.11
CA PHE A 92 -4.82 10.09 4.86
C PHE A 92 -5.20 11.57 4.92
N PHE A 93 -4.26 12.45 5.27
CA PHE A 93 -4.48 13.90 5.33
C PHE A 93 -4.72 14.53 3.95
N CYS A 94 -4.29 13.87 2.87
CA CYS A 94 -4.55 14.29 1.50
C CYS A 94 -5.92 13.81 0.97
N GLY A 95 -6.66 13.00 1.74
CA GLY A 95 -7.99 12.50 1.37
C GLY A 95 -7.98 11.20 0.56
N ASN A 96 -6.84 10.54 0.38
CA ASN A 96 -6.74 9.25 -0.33
C ASN A 96 -6.88 8.08 0.65
N VAL A 97 -8.13 7.75 1.01
CA VAL A 97 -8.43 6.74 2.03
C VAL A 97 -7.98 5.33 1.61
N PHE A 98 -8.13 4.99 0.33
CA PHE A 98 -7.74 3.67 -0.18
C PHE A 98 -6.24 3.45 -0.04
N SER A 99 -5.42 4.36 -0.58
CA SER A 99 -3.96 4.21 -0.55
C SER A 99 -3.41 4.35 0.87
N SER A 100 -4.00 5.23 1.68
CA SER A 100 -3.65 5.36 3.09
C SER A 100 -3.86 4.06 3.87
N THR A 101 -5.01 3.42 3.71
CA THR A 101 -5.32 2.14 4.38
C THR A 101 -4.32 1.07 3.97
N VAL A 102 -4.05 0.96 2.68
CA VAL A 102 -3.08 0.00 2.13
C VAL A 102 -1.68 0.20 2.74
N TYR A 103 -1.15 1.43 2.71
CA TYR A 103 0.20 1.71 3.21
C TYR A 103 0.31 1.56 4.73
N LEU A 104 -0.71 1.96 5.48
CA LEU A 104 -0.74 1.77 6.94
C LEU A 104 -0.81 0.28 7.30
N SER A 105 -1.64 -0.51 6.61
CA SER A 105 -1.73 -1.96 6.83
C SER A 105 -0.41 -2.67 6.53
N TYR A 106 0.23 -2.38 5.39
CA TYR A 106 1.52 -2.98 5.07
C TYR A 106 2.67 -2.45 5.93
N GLY A 107 2.66 -1.18 6.33
CA GLY A 107 3.62 -0.63 7.29
C GLY A 107 3.51 -1.31 8.66
N GLY A 108 2.28 -1.54 9.13
CA GLY A 108 2.02 -2.32 10.34
C GLY A 108 2.51 -3.77 10.22
N PHE A 109 2.32 -4.40 9.05
CA PHE A 109 2.86 -5.72 8.77
C PHE A 109 4.40 -5.76 8.86
N PHE A 110 5.12 -4.78 8.30
CA PHE A 110 6.58 -4.75 8.39
C PHE A 110 7.09 -4.45 9.80
N PHE A 111 6.36 -3.65 10.60
CA PHE A 111 6.68 -3.49 12.01
C PHE A 111 6.47 -4.78 12.80
N ALA A 112 5.37 -5.50 12.54
CA ALA A 112 5.12 -6.80 13.15
C ALA A 112 6.19 -7.81 12.75
N LEU A 113 6.52 -7.90 11.46
CA LEU A 113 7.59 -8.74 10.93
C LEU A 113 8.93 -8.39 11.61
N GLY A 114 9.31 -7.12 11.64
CA GLY A 114 10.57 -6.72 12.26
C GLY A 114 10.64 -7.03 13.76
N ALA A 115 9.53 -6.84 14.49
CA ALA A 115 9.43 -7.20 15.91
C ALA A 115 9.54 -8.72 16.11
N THR A 116 8.91 -9.51 15.24
CA THR A 116 8.98 -10.97 15.30
C THR A 116 10.39 -11.51 15.02
N LEU A 117 11.13 -10.91 14.08
CA LEU A 117 12.49 -11.33 13.73
C LEU A 117 13.58 -10.67 14.60
N ALA A 118 13.21 -9.78 15.53
CA ALA A 118 14.16 -9.12 16.43
C ALA A 118 14.50 -10.03 17.62
N PRO A 119 15.77 -10.43 17.79
CA PRO A 119 16.18 -11.30 18.91
C PRO A 119 15.97 -10.63 20.28
N ASN A 120 15.95 -9.30 20.36
CA ASN A 120 15.75 -8.56 21.60
C ASN A 120 14.27 -8.38 21.98
N TYR A 121 13.32 -8.73 21.10
CA TYR A 121 11.89 -8.63 21.41
C TYR A 121 11.40 -9.79 22.29
N GLY A 122 12.21 -10.84 22.46
CA GLY A 122 11.93 -11.95 23.39
C GLY A 122 10.73 -12.81 23.00
N ILE A 123 10.31 -12.79 21.73
CA ILE A 123 9.19 -13.60 21.21
C ILE A 123 9.56 -15.10 21.23
N ASP A 124 10.84 -15.36 21.05
CA ASP A 124 11.56 -16.61 21.17
C ASP A 124 11.68 -17.09 22.62
N ALA A 125 11.61 -16.24 23.64
CA ALA A 125 11.73 -16.65 25.05
C ALA A 125 10.60 -17.61 25.52
N HIS A 126 9.43 -17.58 24.87
CA HIS A 126 8.31 -18.50 25.14
C HIS A 126 8.22 -19.68 24.16
N SER A 127 8.99 -19.63 23.07
CA SER A 127 8.88 -20.56 21.94
C SER A 127 10.12 -21.43 21.76
N VAL A 128 11.24 -21.04 22.36
CA VAL A 128 12.51 -21.77 22.30
C VAL A 128 12.45 -22.95 23.26
N SER A 129 12.56 -24.16 22.71
CA SER A 129 12.75 -25.35 23.55
C SER A 129 14.10 -25.23 24.27
N SER A 130 14.32 -26.05 25.30
CA SER A 130 15.60 -26.16 26.04
C SER A 130 16.84 -26.37 25.14
N SER A 131 16.64 -26.62 23.85
CA SER A 131 17.65 -26.85 22.81
C SER A 131 18.05 -25.60 22.00
N GLY A 132 17.46 -24.42 22.25
CA GLY A 132 17.78 -23.20 21.50
C GLY A 132 17.10 -23.09 20.12
N VAL A 133 16.20 -24.03 19.79
CA VAL A 133 15.46 -24.07 18.52
C VAL A 133 14.06 -23.50 18.74
N VAL A 134 13.64 -22.60 17.86
CA VAL A 134 12.27 -22.06 17.83
C VAL A 134 11.30 -23.23 17.58
N GLY A 135 10.45 -23.53 18.54
CA GLY A 135 9.53 -24.66 18.49
C GLY A 135 8.50 -24.50 17.37
N GLY A 136 8.07 -25.62 16.78
CA GLY A 136 7.10 -25.64 15.67
C GLY A 136 5.78 -24.89 15.96
N GLN A 137 5.40 -24.75 17.24
CA GLN A 137 4.20 -24.00 17.66
C GLN A 137 4.26 -22.51 17.31
N PHE A 138 5.46 -21.92 17.28
CA PHE A 138 5.65 -20.54 16.85
C PHE A 138 5.28 -20.38 15.39
N TYR A 139 5.83 -21.23 14.51
CA TYR A 139 5.53 -21.18 13.08
C TYR A 139 4.06 -21.52 12.79
N ALA A 140 3.46 -22.45 13.54
CA ALA A 140 2.04 -22.76 13.45
C ALA A 140 1.15 -21.53 13.71
N SER A 141 1.50 -20.75 14.74
CA SER A 141 0.79 -19.54 15.13
C SER A 141 1.05 -18.38 14.16
N TYR A 142 2.30 -18.22 13.73
CA TYR A 142 2.71 -17.14 12.84
C TYR A 142 2.15 -17.29 11.42
N GLY A 143 1.97 -18.53 10.93
CA GLY A 143 1.31 -18.78 9.64
C GLY A 143 -0.10 -18.17 9.54
N PHE A 144 -0.85 -18.09 10.65
CA PHE A 144 -2.15 -17.41 10.65
C PHE A 144 -2.03 -15.90 10.37
N PHE A 145 -0.99 -15.25 10.86
CA PHE A 145 -0.75 -13.83 10.60
C PHE A 145 -0.58 -13.57 9.10
N TYR A 146 0.24 -14.39 8.43
CA TYR A 146 0.39 -14.33 6.97
C TYR A 146 -0.92 -14.64 6.23
N LEU A 147 -1.68 -15.65 6.67
CA LEU A 147 -2.94 -16.01 6.04
C LEU A 147 -3.94 -14.84 6.06
N PHE A 148 -4.16 -14.22 7.21
CA PHE A 148 -5.10 -13.09 7.31
C PHE A 148 -4.60 -11.86 6.56
N MET A 149 -3.27 -11.67 6.46
CA MET A 149 -2.70 -10.62 5.63
C MET A 149 -2.90 -10.90 4.13
N GLY A 150 -2.89 -12.16 3.71
CA GLY A 150 -3.27 -12.60 2.37
C GLY A 150 -4.75 -12.32 2.06
N ILE A 151 -5.65 -12.60 3.02
CA ILE A 151 -7.09 -12.27 2.89
C ILE A 151 -7.29 -10.76 2.76
N LEU A 152 -6.62 -9.95 3.58
CA LEU A 152 -6.68 -8.49 3.48
C LEU A 152 -6.19 -8.00 2.11
N SER A 153 -5.08 -8.56 1.62
CA SER A 153 -4.54 -8.26 0.28
C SER A 153 -5.51 -8.63 -0.83
N PHE A 154 -6.26 -9.72 -0.68
CA PHE A 154 -7.32 -10.11 -1.63
C PHE A 154 -8.50 -9.14 -1.63
N ILE A 155 -8.89 -8.60 -0.46
CA ILE A 155 -9.90 -7.54 -0.38
C ILE A 155 -9.40 -6.28 -1.10
N PHE A 156 -8.12 -5.91 -0.91
CA PHE A 156 -7.52 -4.78 -1.64
C PHE A 156 -7.43 -5.03 -3.14
N LEU A 157 -7.18 -6.26 -3.58
CA LEU A 157 -7.23 -6.64 -4.99
C LEU A 157 -8.60 -6.31 -5.59
N LEU A 158 -9.68 -6.77 -4.95
CA LEU A 158 -11.06 -6.50 -5.41
C LEU A 158 -11.37 -5.00 -5.49
N ALA A 159 -10.92 -4.22 -4.51
CA ALA A 159 -11.09 -2.77 -4.50
C ALA A 159 -10.25 -2.07 -5.58
N SER A 160 -9.09 -2.61 -5.94
CA SER A 160 -8.16 -2.03 -6.93
C SER A 160 -8.51 -2.30 -8.39
N LEU A 161 -9.44 -3.23 -8.68
CA LEU A 161 -9.81 -3.62 -10.06
C LEU A 161 -10.29 -2.46 -10.94
N LYS A 162 -10.74 -1.35 -10.33
CA LYS A 162 -11.20 -0.15 -11.04
C LYS A 162 -10.17 0.99 -11.12
N THR A 163 -9.01 0.87 -10.49
CA THR A 163 -8.07 2.00 -10.35
C THR A 163 -6.93 1.95 -11.36
N ASN A 164 -6.07 0.94 -11.31
CA ASN A 164 -4.83 0.91 -12.10
C ASN A 164 -4.29 -0.51 -12.27
N ILE A 165 -3.82 -0.88 -13.48
CA ILE A 165 -3.24 -2.21 -13.76
C ILE A 165 -2.09 -2.53 -12.81
N CYS A 166 -1.23 -1.55 -12.52
CA CYS A 166 -0.08 -1.75 -11.66
C CYS A 166 -0.49 -2.11 -10.22
N PHE A 167 -1.52 -1.47 -9.67
CA PHE A 167 -2.04 -1.84 -8.36
C PHE A 167 -2.67 -3.23 -8.38
N VAL A 168 -3.39 -3.60 -9.45
CA VAL A 168 -3.94 -4.96 -9.61
C VAL A 168 -2.82 -6.01 -9.62
N ILE A 169 -1.73 -5.79 -10.34
CA ILE A 169 -0.58 -6.70 -10.36
C ILE A 169 0.03 -6.84 -8.96
N VAL A 170 0.22 -5.72 -8.25
CA VAL A 170 0.76 -5.70 -6.88
C VAL A 170 -0.11 -6.53 -5.94
N PHE A 171 -1.42 -6.28 -5.89
CA PHE A 171 -2.30 -7.00 -4.96
C PHE A 171 -2.49 -8.46 -5.36
N LEU A 172 -2.52 -8.77 -6.65
CA LEU A 172 -2.62 -10.16 -7.13
C LEU A 172 -1.39 -10.96 -6.72
N ALA A 173 -0.19 -10.39 -6.90
CA ALA A 173 1.04 -11.03 -6.47
C ALA A 173 1.10 -11.18 -4.94
N TYR A 174 0.65 -10.19 -4.15
CA TYR A 174 0.54 -10.34 -2.69
C TYR A 174 -0.49 -11.37 -2.24
N SER A 175 -1.64 -11.45 -2.90
CA SER A 175 -2.67 -12.46 -2.62
C SER A 175 -2.17 -13.89 -2.84
N LEU A 176 -1.14 -14.08 -3.66
CA LEU A 176 -0.46 -15.37 -3.83
C LEU A 176 0.71 -15.54 -2.86
N ALA A 177 1.50 -14.48 -2.65
CA ALA A 177 2.70 -14.52 -1.81
C ALA A 177 2.38 -14.89 -0.35
N PHE A 178 1.40 -14.22 0.27
CA PHE A 178 1.12 -14.41 1.69
C PHE A 178 0.62 -15.82 2.03
N PRO A 179 -0.30 -16.45 1.26
CA PRO A 179 -0.64 -17.86 1.46
C PRO A 179 0.53 -18.82 1.26
N LEU A 180 1.43 -18.57 0.31
CA LEU A 180 2.65 -19.37 0.12
C LEU A 180 3.58 -19.28 1.34
N LEU A 181 3.75 -18.09 1.91
CA LEU A 181 4.53 -17.89 3.15
C LEU A 181 3.85 -18.55 4.36
N ALA A 182 2.52 -18.45 4.47
CA ALA A 182 1.77 -19.10 5.53
C ALA A 182 1.93 -20.63 5.49
N ALA A 183 1.82 -21.20 4.28
CA ALA A 183 2.04 -22.63 4.07
C ALA A 183 3.49 -23.02 4.41
N ALA A 184 4.49 -22.21 4.05
CA ALA A 184 5.88 -22.47 4.40
C ALA A 184 6.09 -22.55 5.92
N ASP A 185 5.47 -21.67 6.70
CA ASP A 185 5.57 -21.71 8.16
C ASP A 185 4.81 -22.90 8.77
N TRP A 186 3.68 -23.30 8.21
CA TRP A 186 3.00 -24.52 8.65
C TRP A 186 3.79 -25.80 8.34
N GLU A 187 4.45 -25.87 7.20
CA GLU A 187 5.35 -26.99 6.88
C GLU A 187 6.57 -27.03 7.82
N LYS A 188 7.14 -25.86 8.17
CA LYS A 188 8.17 -25.76 9.23
C LYS A 188 7.65 -26.25 10.58
N ALA A 189 6.39 -25.96 10.91
CA ALA A 189 5.76 -26.40 12.16
C ALA A 189 5.58 -27.91 12.24
N LEU A 190 5.28 -28.55 11.10
CA LEU A 190 5.11 -30.01 10.97
C LEU A 190 6.45 -30.77 10.92
N GLY A 191 7.56 -30.05 10.75
CA GLY A 191 8.90 -30.65 10.64
C GLY A 191 9.10 -31.41 9.33
N GLN A 192 8.44 -30.97 8.25
CA GLN A 192 8.62 -31.54 6.91
C GLN A 192 10.02 -31.27 6.34
N ASP A 193 10.35 -31.99 5.26
CA ASP A 193 11.64 -31.87 4.58
C ASP A 193 11.94 -30.43 4.18
N LYS A 194 13.19 -30.02 4.42
CA LYS A 194 13.69 -28.67 4.14
C LYS A 194 13.44 -28.25 2.69
N GLU A 195 13.50 -29.20 1.75
CA GLU A 195 13.29 -28.93 0.33
C GLU A 195 11.88 -28.39 0.03
N THR A 196 10.84 -28.96 0.64
CA THR A 196 9.46 -28.50 0.45
C THR A 196 9.29 -27.07 0.98
N VAL A 197 9.82 -26.80 2.18
CA VAL A 197 9.78 -25.46 2.79
C VAL A 197 10.49 -24.44 1.91
N ASP A 198 11.68 -24.77 1.41
CA ASP A 198 12.48 -23.88 0.57
C ASP A 198 11.76 -23.58 -0.75
N GLN A 199 11.10 -24.56 -1.38
CA GLN A 199 10.30 -24.35 -2.59
C GLN A 199 9.12 -23.38 -2.35
N LEU A 200 8.43 -23.51 -1.21
CA LEU A 200 7.33 -22.60 -0.86
C LEU A 200 7.84 -21.18 -0.58
N LEU A 201 8.98 -21.04 0.11
CA LEU A 201 9.62 -19.74 0.36
C LEU A 201 10.10 -19.08 -0.93
N ILE A 202 10.67 -19.85 -1.87
CA ILE A 202 11.07 -19.35 -3.18
C ILE A 202 9.84 -18.88 -3.96
N GLY A 203 8.75 -19.65 -3.97
CA GLY A 203 7.50 -19.27 -4.62
C GLY A 203 6.92 -17.97 -4.06
N GLY A 204 6.86 -17.86 -2.74
CA GLY A 204 6.42 -16.64 -2.05
C GLY A 204 7.33 -15.45 -2.29
N GLY A 205 8.64 -15.65 -2.21
CA GLY A 205 9.67 -14.65 -2.49
C GLY A 205 9.63 -14.15 -3.94
N ALA A 206 9.38 -15.02 -4.91
CA ALA A 206 9.20 -14.65 -6.31
C ALA A 206 7.98 -13.75 -6.52
N CYS A 207 6.85 -14.07 -5.88
CA CYS A 207 5.66 -13.20 -5.91
C CYS A 207 5.94 -11.83 -5.28
N CYS A 208 6.59 -11.78 -4.12
CA CYS A 208 7.04 -10.53 -3.49
C CYS A 208 8.02 -9.74 -4.38
N PHE A 209 8.87 -10.44 -5.13
CA PHE A 209 9.79 -9.80 -6.07
C PHE A 209 9.03 -9.11 -7.21
N VAL A 210 8.00 -9.75 -7.78
CA VAL A 210 7.12 -9.13 -8.79
C VAL A 210 6.45 -7.87 -8.24
N VAL A 211 5.97 -7.91 -6.99
CA VAL A 211 5.45 -6.70 -6.32
C VAL A 211 6.51 -5.61 -6.26
N SER A 212 7.72 -5.95 -5.81
CA SER A 212 8.80 -4.97 -5.68
C SER A 212 9.16 -4.32 -7.02
N LEU A 213 9.17 -5.08 -8.12
CA LEU A 213 9.42 -4.56 -9.46
C LEU A 213 8.31 -3.62 -9.95
N ALA A 214 7.05 -3.97 -9.69
CA ALA A 214 5.92 -3.10 -10.00
C ALA A 214 6.00 -1.79 -9.19
N CYS A 215 6.36 -1.86 -7.90
CA CYS A 215 6.57 -0.67 -7.08
C CYS A 215 7.78 0.16 -7.52
N TRP A 216 8.89 -0.47 -7.95
CA TRP A 216 10.03 0.22 -8.57
C TRP A 216 9.61 1.01 -9.81
N TRP A 217 8.76 0.41 -10.65
CA TRP A 217 8.22 1.08 -11.85
C TRP A 217 7.40 2.32 -11.51
N VAL A 218 6.47 2.20 -10.56
CA VAL A 218 5.63 3.33 -10.11
C VAL A 218 6.49 4.41 -9.45
N LEU A 219 7.43 4.04 -8.59
CA LEU A 219 8.35 4.98 -7.95
C LEU A 219 9.16 5.75 -8.99
N ALA A 220 9.72 5.04 -9.98
CA ALA A 220 10.46 5.66 -11.07
C ALA A 220 9.57 6.63 -11.87
N SER A 221 8.33 6.26 -12.18
CA SER A 221 7.41 7.15 -12.90
C SER A 221 7.14 8.47 -12.15
N ILE A 222 6.94 8.40 -10.83
CA ILE A 222 6.64 9.59 -10.01
C ILE A 222 7.88 10.49 -9.91
N LEU A 223 9.05 9.91 -9.67
CA LEU A 223 10.30 10.67 -9.53
C LEU A 223 10.75 11.30 -10.85
N LEU A 224 10.61 10.58 -11.98
CA LEU A 224 10.98 11.07 -13.30
C LEU A 224 10.03 12.19 -13.77
N GLU A 225 8.74 12.11 -13.45
CA GLU A 225 7.79 13.19 -13.72
C GLU A 225 8.05 14.41 -12.82
N ALA A 226 8.37 14.20 -11.55
CA ALA A 226 8.76 15.28 -10.63
C ALA A 226 10.05 16.00 -11.10
N GLY A 227 11.01 15.25 -11.64
CA GLY A 227 12.23 15.78 -12.25
C GLY A 227 12.04 16.36 -13.66
N LYS A 228 10.83 16.28 -14.24
CA LYS A 228 10.49 16.70 -15.61
C LYS A 228 11.36 16.02 -16.70
N ILE A 229 11.87 14.82 -16.44
CA ILE A 229 12.77 14.10 -17.36
C ILE A 229 11.96 13.34 -18.40
N CYS A 230 11.02 12.51 -17.96
CA CYS A 230 10.18 11.69 -18.84
C CYS A 230 8.87 11.28 -18.14
N LYS A 231 7.82 11.03 -18.93
CA LYS A 231 6.54 10.49 -18.45
C LYS A 231 6.45 9.02 -18.81
N LEU A 232 6.40 8.15 -17.81
CA LEU A 232 6.24 6.72 -17.99
C LEU A 232 4.75 6.34 -17.88
N PRO A 233 4.24 5.44 -18.72
CA PRO A 233 2.87 4.99 -18.63
C PRO A 233 2.69 4.11 -17.39
N VAL A 234 1.74 4.50 -16.53
CA VAL A 234 1.40 3.76 -15.31
C VAL A 234 0.16 2.87 -15.53
N GLY A 235 -0.33 2.72 -16.77
CA GLY A 235 -1.43 1.82 -17.11
C GLY A 235 -2.76 2.19 -16.44
N ASP A 236 -3.31 3.35 -16.79
CA ASP A 236 -4.61 3.81 -16.31
C ASP A 236 -5.74 2.94 -16.93
N LEU A 237 -6.56 2.32 -16.07
CA LEU A 237 -7.70 1.48 -16.44
C LEU A 237 -9.00 2.27 -16.60
N SER A 238 -9.00 3.57 -16.29
CA SER A 238 -10.19 4.43 -16.36
C SER A 238 -10.85 4.41 -17.74
N GLY A 239 -10.10 4.15 -18.82
CA GLY A 239 -10.63 4.01 -20.18
C GLY A 239 -11.33 2.66 -20.49
N LEU A 240 -11.10 1.61 -19.70
CA LEU A 240 -11.59 0.25 -19.99
C LEU A 240 -12.97 -0.02 -19.35
N PHE A 241 -13.23 0.58 -18.19
CA PHE A 241 -14.57 0.65 -17.60
C PHE A 241 -15.19 1.98 -17.99
N GLY A 242 -15.67 2.06 -19.23
CA GLY A 242 -16.26 3.26 -19.80
C GLY A 242 -17.13 4.02 -18.79
N SER A 243 -16.81 5.30 -18.63
CA SER A 243 -17.65 6.27 -17.95
C SER A 243 -19.08 6.15 -18.49
N LYS A 244 -19.97 5.56 -17.70
CA LYS A 244 -21.35 6.03 -17.67
C LYS A 244 -21.42 7.11 -16.59
N GLU A 245 -20.79 8.25 -16.86
CA GLU A 245 -21.33 9.51 -16.37
C GLU A 245 -22.75 9.58 -16.93
N ALA A 246 -23.73 9.21 -16.10
CA ALA A 246 -25.08 9.71 -16.30
C ALA A 246 -24.97 11.23 -16.17
N THR A 247 -24.89 11.91 -17.30
CA THR A 247 -24.98 13.35 -17.40
C THR A 247 -26.34 13.75 -16.84
N THR A 248 -26.39 14.11 -15.56
CA THR A 248 -27.53 14.78 -14.94
C THR A 248 -27.60 16.21 -15.47
N SER A 249 -27.80 16.38 -16.79
CA SER A 249 -28.06 17.66 -17.43
C SER A 249 -29.24 17.64 -18.40
N ASP A 250 -29.97 16.52 -18.50
CA ASP A 250 -31.16 16.41 -19.37
C ASP A 250 -32.50 16.37 -18.63
N VAL A 251 -32.52 16.47 -17.29
CA VAL A 251 -33.77 16.58 -16.52
C VAL A 251 -34.27 18.04 -16.38
N GLU A 252 -33.42 19.04 -16.60
CA GLU A 252 -33.80 20.47 -16.48
C GLU A 252 -34.28 21.10 -17.80
N LYS A 253 -34.79 20.30 -18.75
CA LYS A 253 -35.51 20.80 -19.94
C LYS A 253 -36.97 20.36 -20.03
N GLN A 254 -37.54 19.76 -18.99
CA GLN A 254 -38.96 19.42 -18.94
C GLN A 254 -39.64 19.69 -17.57
N ALA A 255 -39.16 20.68 -16.81
CA ALA A 255 -39.89 21.23 -15.66
C ALA A 255 -40.01 22.74 -15.77
#